data_AF-A0A3M8WMT4-F1
#
_entry.id   AF-A0A3M8WMT4-F1
#
_cell.length_a   1.000
_cell.length_b   1.000
_cell.length_c   1.000
_cell.angle_alpha   90.00
_cell.angle_beta   90.00
_cell.angle_gamma   90.00
#
_symmetry.space_group_name_H-M   'P 1'
#
loop_
_entity.id
_entity.type
_entity.pdbx_description
1 polymer ?
#
loop_
_entity_poly.entity_id
_entity_poly.type
_entity_poly.pdbx_seq_one_letter_code
_entity_poly.pdbx_strand_id
1 'polypeptide(L)'
;MTEHLGTPPERTALPSDAMAAEPALTHRIWRTPTHALILGPAADTGPYGYLTHLQLSYTPLACGPDLPTPGDEDGLAGWIATHIGW
;
A
#
# COMPACT_ATOMS: atom_id res chain seq x y z
N MET A 1 15.91 8.25 -0.74
CA MET A 1 14.51 8.08 -1.21
C MET A 1 14.45 7.07 -2.35
N THR A 2 15.13 7.29 -3.48
CA THR A 2 15.26 6.31 -4.58
C THR A 2 16.03 5.04 -4.20
N GLU A 3 16.91 5.12 -3.19
CA GLU A 3 17.65 3.96 -2.69
C GLU A 3 16.75 2.84 -2.14
N HIS A 4 15.55 3.17 -1.63
CA HIS A 4 14.61 2.15 -1.14
C HIS A 4 13.77 1.50 -2.24
N LEU A 5 13.51 2.23 -3.33
CA LEU A 5 12.79 1.70 -4.51
C LEU A 5 13.64 0.69 -5.31
N GLY A 6 14.93 0.54 -4.99
CA GLY A 6 15.81 -0.52 -5.48
C GLY A 6 16.04 -1.68 -4.49
N THR A 7 15.48 -1.61 -3.27
CA THR A 7 15.60 -2.63 -2.23
C THR A 7 14.32 -3.46 -2.10
N PRO A 8 14.39 -4.73 -1.66
CA PRO A 8 13.20 -5.53 -1.43
C PRO A 8 12.26 -4.82 -0.43
N PRO A 9 10.94 -4.92 -0.63
CA PRO A 9 9.97 -4.32 0.28
C PRO A 9 10.09 -4.91 1.68
N GLU A 10 9.89 -4.07 2.70
CA GLU A 10 9.88 -4.49 4.09
C GLU A 10 8.67 -5.39 4.36
N ARG A 11 7.53 -5.09 3.74
CA ARG A 11 6.34 -5.95 3.73
C ARG A 11 5.64 -5.98 2.39
N THR A 12 5.04 -7.13 2.11
CA THR A 12 4.10 -7.34 1.01
C THR A 12 2.77 -7.78 1.58
N ALA A 13 1.69 -7.13 1.16
CA ALA A 13 0.32 -7.48 1.54
C ALA A 13 -0.52 -7.68 0.27
N LEU A 14 -1.36 -8.70 0.26
CA LEU A 14 -2.39 -8.84 -0.77
C LEU A 14 -3.56 -7.93 -0.36
N PRO A 15 -4.11 -7.11 -1.27
CA PRO A 15 -5.38 -6.46 -1.00
C PRO A 15 -6.45 -7.54 -0.79
N SER A 16 -7.18 -7.47 0.32
CA SER A 16 -8.31 -8.36 0.60
C SER A 16 -9.44 -8.22 -0.43
N ASP A 17 -9.51 -7.07 -1.11
CA ASP A 17 -10.49 -6.76 -2.16
C ASP A 17 -9.97 -7.07 -3.57
N ALA A 18 -9.05 -8.03 -3.72
CA ALA A 18 -8.67 -8.52 -5.04
C ALA A 18 -9.90 -9.16 -5.70
N MET A 19 -10.70 -8.35 -6.40
CA MET A 19 -11.80 -8.79 -7.24
C MET A 19 -11.29 -9.93 -8.12
N ALA A 20 -11.96 -11.07 -8.06
CA ALA A 20 -11.53 -12.38 -8.57
C ALA A 20 -11.20 -12.46 -10.09
N ALA A 21 -11.19 -11.33 -10.81
CA ALA A 21 -10.95 -11.23 -12.24
C ALA A 21 -9.67 -10.44 -12.61
N GLU A 22 -8.98 -9.81 -11.66
CA GLU A 22 -7.77 -9.03 -11.92
C GLU A 22 -6.51 -9.71 -11.36
N PRO A 23 -5.31 -9.50 -11.95
CA PRO A 23 -4.09 -10.01 -11.35
C PRO A 23 -3.97 -9.49 -9.91
N ALA A 24 -3.72 -10.39 -8.96
CA ALA A 24 -3.59 -10.05 -7.55
C ALA A 24 -2.38 -9.12 -7.32
N LEU A 25 -2.60 -7.81 -7.48
CA LEU A 25 -1.57 -6.80 -7.33
C LEU A 25 -1.31 -6.58 -5.83
N THR A 26 -0.09 -6.86 -5.40
CA THR A 26 0.32 -6.74 -3.99
C THR A 26 0.66 -5.30 -3.65
N HIS A 27 0.27 -4.88 -2.45
CA HIS A 27 0.84 -3.71 -1.80
C HIS A 27 2.28 -4.03 -1.38
N ARG A 28 3.20 -3.16 -1.74
CA ARG A 28 4.60 -3.20 -1.33
C ARG A 28 4.89 -2.01 -0.43
N ILE A 29 5.44 -2.28 0.73
CA ILE A 29 5.62 -1.29 1.79
C ILE A 29 7.10 -1.18 2.10
N TRP A 30 7.58 0.06 2.14
CA TRP A 30 8.89 0.42 2.68
C TRP A 30 8.68 1.47 3.75
N ARG A 31 9.51 1.43 4.79
CA ARG A 31 9.55 2.50 5.79
C ARG A 31 10.91 3.17 5.78
N THR A 32 10.87 4.48 5.88
CA THR A 32 12.00 5.28 6.34
C THR A 32 11.77 5.62 7.81
N PRO A 33 12.77 6.16 8.53
CA PRO A 33 12.59 6.57 9.93
C PRO A 33 11.47 7.60 10.15
N THR A 34 11.01 8.29 9.11
CA THR A 34 10.04 9.40 9.22
C THR A 34 8.82 9.25 8.31
N HIS A 35 8.89 8.44 7.26
CA HIS A 35 7.85 8.30 6.24
C HIS A 35 7.58 6.84 5.87
N ALA A 36 6.32 6.55 5.60
CA ALA A 36 5.84 5.36 4.92
C ALA A 36 5.90 5.57 3.41
N LEU A 37 6.36 4.56 2.68
CA LEU A 37 6.28 4.48 1.23
C LEU A 37 5.49 3.23 0.87
N ILE A 38 4.38 3.41 0.17
CA ILE A 38 3.47 2.32 -0.19
C ILE A 38 3.24 2.36 -1.70
N LEU A 39 3.52 1.25 -2.37
CA LEU A 39 3.15 1.03 -3.76
C LEU A 39 2.03 0.00 -3.78
N GLY A 40 0.86 0.37 -4.27
CA GLY A 40 -0.29 -0.54 -4.29
C GLY A 40 -1.25 -0.28 -5.45
N PRO A 41 -2.17 -1.21 -5.72
CA PRO A 41 -3.27 -0.98 -6.64
C PRO A 41 -4.20 0.11 -6.10
N ALA A 42 -4.61 1.01 -6.98
CA ALA A 42 -5.64 2.01 -6.75
C ALA A 42 -6.72 1.85 -7.82
N ALA A 43 -7.95 1.61 -7.38
CA ALA A 43 -9.09 1.48 -8.27
C ALA A 43 -9.44 2.84 -8.88
N ASP A 44 -9.41 2.95 -10.20
CA ASP A 44 -10.02 4.05 -10.92
C ASP A 44 -11.43 3.65 -11.33
N THR A 45 -12.40 4.32 -10.71
CA THR A 45 -13.84 4.14 -10.97
C THR A 45 -14.36 5.15 -11.99
N GLY A 46 -13.50 5.56 -12.92
CA GLY A 46 -13.85 6.47 -14.00
C GLY A 46 -14.90 5.91 -14.97
N PRO A 47 -15.41 6.76 -15.89
CA PRO A 47 -16.53 6.43 -16.77
C PRO A 47 -16.26 5.27 -17.75
N TYR A 48 -15.03 4.78 -17.82
CA TYR A 48 -14.62 3.68 -18.69
C TYR A 48 -14.53 2.32 -17.98
N GLY A 49 -14.76 2.27 -16.67
CA GLY A 49 -14.83 1.04 -15.89
C GLY A 49 -13.46 0.37 -15.61
N TYR A 50 -13.25 0.01 -14.34
CA TYR A 50 -12.22 -0.89 -13.79
C TYR A 50 -10.82 -0.77 -14.41
N LEU A 51 -10.20 0.42 -14.31
CA LEU A 51 -8.76 0.52 -14.47
C LEU A 51 -8.12 0.42 -13.09
N THR A 52 -7.28 -0.59 -12.89
CA THR A 52 -6.45 -0.69 -11.69
C THR A 52 -5.10 -0.03 -11.96
N HIS A 53 -4.90 1.15 -11.37
CA HIS A 53 -3.64 1.89 -11.46
C HIS A 53 -2.69 1.47 -10.35
N LEU A 54 -1.39 1.68 -10.54
CA LEU A 54 -0.41 1.57 -9.45
C LEU A 54 -0.19 2.96 -8.85
N GLN A 55 -0.53 3.12 -7.58
CA GLN A 55 -0.29 4.35 -6.82
C GLN A 55 0.94 4.18 -5.93
N LEU A 56 1.83 5.16 -5.99
CA LEU A 56 2.94 5.32 -5.07
C LEU A 56 2.62 6.43 -4.07
N SER A 57 2.36 6.06 -2.82
CA SER A 57 2.07 6.99 -1.73
C SER A 57 3.32 7.16 -0.86
N TYR A 58 3.64 8.41 -0.53
CA TYR A 58 4.73 8.78 0.38
C TYR A 58 4.20 9.70 1.47
N THR A 59 3.97 9.16 2.65
CA THR A 59 3.28 9.84 3.75
C THR A 59 4.09 9.80 5.05
N PRO A 60 4.08 10.85 5.87
CA PRO A 60 4.74 10.84 7.17
C PRO A 60 4.20 9.73 8.08
N LEU A 61 5.06 9.05 8.83
CA LEU A 61 4.63 8.02 9.81
C LEU A 61 3.75 8.60 10.92
N ALA A 62 3.84 9.91 11.17
CA ALA A 62 3.01 10.61 12.14
C ALA A 62 1.53 10.75 11.70
N CYS A 63 1.19 10.41 10.45
CA CYS A 63 -0.18 10.50 9.94
C CYS A 63 -1.10 9.39 10.42
N GLY A 64 -0.55 8.32 11.01
CA GLY A 64 -1.34 7.14 11.36
C GLY A 64 -0.75 6.37 12.54
N PRO A 65 -1.38 5.24 12.91
CA PRO A 65 -0.85 4.33 13.91
C PRO A 65 0.49 3.73 13.45
N ASP A 66 1.26 3.23 14.41
CA ASP A 66 2.48 2.48 14.12
C ASP A 66 2.20 1.25 13.25
N LEU A 67 3.23 0.76 12.55
CA LEU A 67 3.10 -0.42 11.71
C LEU A 67 2.72 -1.64 12.60
N PRO A 68 1.67 -2.38 12.24
CA PRO A 68 1.22 -3.54 13.01
C PRO A 68 2.27 -4.65 13.03
N THR A 69 2.22 -5.49 14.06
CA THR A 69 3.10 -6.67 14.20
C THR A 69 2.96 -7.63 13.01
N PRO A 70 4.01 -8.40 12.67
CA PRO A 70 3.90 -9.39 11.61
C PRO A 70 2.82 -10.44 11.97
N GLY A 71 1.94 -10.75 11.03
CA GLY A 71 0.80 -11.67 11.22
C GLY A 71 -0.56 -11.00 11.48
N ASP A 72 -0.58 -9.67 11.64
CA ASP A 72 -1.82 -8.90 11.72
C ASP A 72 -2.17 -8.32 10.33
N GLU A 73 -2.81 -9.13 9.50
CA GLU A 73 -3.16 -8.78 8.11
C GLU A 73 -4.24 -7.70 8.04
N ASP A 74 -5.25 -7.77 8.91
CA ASP A 74 -6.32 -6.77 9.02
C ASP A 74 -5.78 -5.41 9.50
N GLY A 75 -4.91 -5.42 10.53
CA GLY A 75 -4.24 -4.21 10.97
C GLY A 75 -3.35 -3.61 9.86
N LEU A 76 -2.67 -4.45 9.07
CA LEU A 76 -1.83 -3.99 7.97
C LEU A 76 -2.67 -3.34 6.86
N ALA A 77 -3.82 -3.92 6.54
CA ALA A 77 -4.77 -3.32 5.59
C ALA A 77 -5.28 -1.95 6.08
N GLY A 78 -5.63 -1.83 7.36
CA GLY A 78 -6.05 -0.54 7.96
C GLY A 78 -4.93 0.50 7.97
N TRP A 79 -3.69 0.08 8.24
CA TRP A 79 -2.52 0.94 8.19
C TRP A 79 -2.25 1.45 6.77
N ILE A 80 -2.32 0.57 5.77
CA ILE A 80 -2.19 0.94 4.35
C ILE A 80 -3.26 1.97 3.98
N ALA A 81 -4.53 1.70 4.29
CA ALA A 81 -5.65 2.59 3.98
C ALA A 81 -5.44 4.02 4.54
N THR A 82 -4.92 4.12 5.77
CA THR A 82 -4.61 5.41 6.41
C THR A 82 -3.53 6.20 5.66
N HIS A 83 -2.54 5.52 5.08
CA HIS A 83 -1.37 6.14 4.45
C HIS A 83 -1.52 6.34 2.93
N ILE A 84 -2.56 5.79 2.29
CA ILE A 84 -2.87 6.01 0.87
C ILE A 84 -4.05 6.98 0.64
N GLY A 85 -4.89 7.21 1.65
CA GLY A 85 -6.17 7.91 1.53
C GLY A 85 -6.16 9.40 1.87
N TRP A 86 -4.99 10.04 1.97
CA TRP A 86 -4.87 11.46 2.31
C TRP A 86 -4.46 12.34 1.15
#